data_AF-A0A1Z4M3P3-F1
#
_entry.id   AF-A0A1Z4M3P3-F1
#
_cell.length_a   1.000
_cell.length_b   1.000
_cell.length_c   1.000
_cell.angle_alpha   90.00
_cell.angle_beta   90.00
_cell.angle_gamma   90.00
#
_symmetry.space_group_name_H-M   'P 1'
#
loop_
_entity.id
_entity.type
_entity.pdbx_description
1 polymer ?
#
loop_
_entity_poly.entity_id
_entity_poly.type
_entity_poly.pdbx_seq_one_letter_code
_entity_poly.pdbx_strand_id
1 'polypeptide(L)'
;MNENQVEIYIRSSPLGDVGIHWRNISKPEQPVEEPVVLKQRIINRDDGQKVTINSLIKDTKPSLILARYGNKVLLQLTGLDATEARSQEMGRRISESVLWVVDDSPEAESQLKKLAACALLSFCEKESTFLTIIRSSIDFDGLNGFKVDAEKIEQLYSNVDKHFNPLLSEVSSSDISPSVWSTPETIDIQSPEFKVLVKQISQTSLSNLSKTEEPVVVVAQFKKEDNRQQLVYKGNVWKPEKKIPVPADSKRKVQVPPPPDPLPPKKNRLAVPLIILLIAILAIIYVNYQFPATPTPKPKPTPKSTPTPTPTPTPTPTPTPTPTPTPTPTPTPTPTTTPTPTPTPTPTP
;
A
#
# COMPACT_ATOMS: atom_id res chain seq x y z
N MET A 1 28.56 4.03 13.22
CA MET A 1 27.83 5.11 12.54
C MET A 1 26.94 4.39 11.55
N ASN A 2 25.68 4.16 11.93
CA ASN A 2 24.79 3.33 11.10
C ASN A 2 24.27 4.21 9.97
N GLU A 3 24.52 3.79 8.73
CA GLU A 3 23.79 4.28 7.56
C GLU A 3 22.29 4.14 7.85
N ASN A 4 21.51 5.19 7.55
CA ASN A 4 20.05 5.19 7.65
C ASN A 4 19.50 3.94 6.94
N GLN A 5 19.13 2.91 7.70
CA GLN A 5 18.73 1.63 7.13
C GLN A 5 17.26 1.74 6.70
N VAL A 6 17.07 1.94 5.39
CA VAL A 6 15.75 1.91 4.77
C VAL A 6 15.40 0.44 4.53
N GLU A 7 14.32 -0.01 5.16
CA GLU A 7 13.75 -1.34 4.90
C GLU A 7 12.56 -1.18 3.95
N ILE A 8 12.59 -1.88 2.82
CA ILE A 8 11.51 -1.83 1.83
C ILE A 8 10.96 -3.23 1.63
N TYR A 9 9.64 -3.34 1.66
CA TYR A 9 8.92 -4.58 1.53
C TYR A 9 7.90 -4.51 0.41
N ILE A 10 7.80 -5.58 -0.37
CA ILE A 10 6.75 -5.75 -1.38
C ILE A 10 5.88 -6.92 -1.02
N ARG A 11 4.56 -6.73 -1.08
CA ARG A 11 3.55 -7.78 -0.96
C ARG A 11 2.93 -8.00 -2.33
N SER A 12 2.89 -9.25 -2.78
CA SER A 12 2.17 -9.64 -3.99
C SER A 12 1.57 -11.05 -3.83
N SER A 13 0.77 -11.46 -4.82
CA SER A 13 -0.04 -12.67 -4.79
C SER A 13 0.19 -13.56 -6.03
N PRO A 14 1.27 -14.36 -6.07
CA PRO A 14 1.38 -15.45 -7.04
C PRO A 14 0.30 -16.53 -6.81
N LEU A 15 0.00 -17.35 -7.82
CA LEU A 15 -1.04 -18.41 -7.80
C LEU A 15 -0.55 -19.70 -7.13
N GLY A 16 0.77 -19.95 -7.11
CA GLY A 16 1.34 -21.17 -6.60
C GLY A 16 1.27 -21.35 -5.10
N ASP A 17 1.94 -22.40 -4.63
CA ASP A 17 1.87 -22.91 -3.26
C ASP A 17 2.26 -21.89 -2.17
N VAL A 18 2.97 -20.82 -2.55
CA VAL A 18 3.45 -19.78 -1.62
C VAL A 18 2.36 -18.76 -1.26
N GLY A 19 1.31 -18.61 -2.09
CA GLY A 19 0.22 -17.67 -1.84
C GLY A 19 0.66 -16.20 -1.67
N ILE A 20 -0.16 -15.40 -1.00
CA ILE A 20 0.14 -13.99 -0.71
C ILE A 20 1.24 -13.89 0.35
N HIS A 21 2.34 -13.22 0.03
CA HIS A 21 3.46 -13.06 0.95
C HIS A 21 4.17 -11.72 0.76
N TRP A 22 4.98 -11.37 1.77
CA TRP A 22 5.87 -10.23 1.72
C TRP A 22 7.28 -10.67 1.29
N ARG A 23 8.03 -9.75 0.69
CA ARG A 23 9.47 -9.90 0.41
C ARG A 23 10.18 -8.63 0.85
N ASN A 24 11.30 -8.75 1.53
CA ASN A 24 12.19 -7.64 1.82
C ASN A 24 13.12 -7.46 0.60
N ILE A 25 13.24 -6.25 0.05
CA ILE A 25 14.00 -6.05 -1.20
C ILE A 25 15.50 -6.31 -1.05
N SER A 26 16.05 -6.23 0.17
CA SER A 26 17.45 -6.59 0.44
C SER A 26 17.67 -8.11 0.39
N LYS A 27 16.59 -8.90 0.44
CA LYS A 27 16.59 -10.36 0.30
C LYS A 27 15.37 -10.80 -0.54
N PRO A 28 15.28 -10.35 -1.82
CA PRO A 28 14.05 -10.38 -2.59
C PRO A 28 13.68 -11.79 -3.04
N GLU A 29 14.52 -12.81 -2.83
CA GLU A 29 14.22 -14.18 -3.19
C GLU A 29 13.40 -14.94 -2.12
N GLN A 30 13.42 -14.47 -0.87
CA GLN A 30 12.82 -15.17 0.25
C GLN A 30 11.51 -14.52 0.70
N PRO A 31 10.41 -15.29 0.82
CA PRO A 31 9.22 -14.79 1.48
C PRO A 31 9.54 -14.48 2.95
N VAL A 32 8.99 -13.38 3.43
CA VAL A 32 9.04 -12.98 4.84
C VAL A 32 7.62 -12.89 5.39
N GLU A 33 7.50 -13.00 6.71
CA GLU A 33 6.25 -12.66 7.37
C GLU A 33 5.91 -11.18 7.19
N GLU A 34 4.64 -10.83 7.43
CA GLU A 34 4.23 -9.43 7.47
C GLU A 34 5.12 -8.61 8.44
N PRO A 35 5.66 -7.45 8.00
CA PRO A 35 6.55 -6.63 8.80
C PRO A 35 5.98 -6.30 10.17
N VAL A 36 6.81 -6.45 11.22
CA VAL A 36 6.39 -6.31 12.62
C VAL A 36 5.73 -4.97 12.90
N VAL A 37 6.20 -3.89 12.26
CA VAL A 37 5.63 -2.54 12.39
C VAL A 37 4.14 -2.48 12.02
N LEU A 38 3.71 -3.29 11.06
CA LEU A 38 2.31 -3.36 10.62
C LEU A 38 1.41 -4.18 11.55
N LYS A 39 2.00 -5.10 12.33
CA LYS A 39 1.30 -5.96 13.31
C LYS A 39 1.07 -5.27 14.66
N GLN A 40 1.67 -4.10 14.89
CA GLN A 40 1.57 -3.38 16.16
C GLN A 40 0.14 -2.89 16.41
N ARG A 41 -0.47 -3.33 17.52
CA ARG A 41 -1.83 -2.93 17.94
C ARG A 41 -1.82 -1.63 18.73
N ILE A 42 -1.66 -0.51 18.03
CA ILE A 42 -1.38 0.80 18.64
C ILE A 42 -2.48 1.83 18.44
N ILE A 43 -3.53 1.51 17.67
CA ILE A 43 -4.64 2.43 17.40
C ILE A 43 -5.85 2.03 18.25
N ASN A 44 -6.33 2.95 19.07
CA ASN A 44 -7.56 2.77 19.85
C ASN A 44 -8.78 3.09 18.98
N ARG A 45 -9.71 2.14 18.89
CA ARG A 45 -11.06 2.36 18.36
C ARG A 45 -11.95 3.05 19.40
N ASP A 46 -13.08 3.56 18.94
CA ASP A 46 -14.11 4.19 19.78
C ASP A 46 -14.69 3.24 20.84
N ASP A 47 -14.61 1.93 20.60
CA ASP A 47 -15.02 0.87 21.52
C ASP A 47 -13.91 0.45 22.51
N GLY A 48 -12.76 1.13 22.50
CA GLY A 48 -11.61 0.83 23.35
C GLY A 48 -10.74 -0.33 22.85
N GLN A 49 -11.06 -0.97 21.72
CA GLN A 49 -10.22 -2.03 21.18
C GLN A 49 -8.97 -1.47 20.48
N LYS A 50 -7.83 -2.13 20.71
CA LYS A 50 -6.58 -1.84 19.99
C LYS A 50 -6.54 -2.59 18.66
N VAL A 51 -6.37 -1.86 17.57
CA VAL A 51 -6.23 -2.40 16.21
C VAL A 51 -4.85 -2.10 15.63
N THR A 52 -4.48 -2.86 14.60
CA THR A 52 -3.18 -2.73 13.94
C THR A 52 -3.18 -1.62 12.90
N ILE A 53 -2.01 -1.09 12.55
CA ILE A 53 -1.86 -0.09 11.48
C ILE A 53 -2.47 -0.61 10.17
N ASN A 54 -2.15 -1.84 9.78
CA ASN A 54 -2.60 -2.40 8.50
C ASN A 54 -4.12 -2.61 8.44
N SER A 55 -4.79 -2.78 9.58
CA SER A 55 -6.26 -2.91 9.65
C SER A 55 -7.04 -1.65 9.24
N LEU A 56 -6.36 -0.51 9.07
CA LEU A 56 -6.98 0.76 8.72
C LEU A 56 -7.35 0.89 7.24
N ILE A 57 -6.77 0.06 6.38
CA ILE A 57 -6.96 0.09 4.93
C ILE A 57 -7.47 -1.26 4.41
N LYS A 58 -7.99 -1.24 3.19
CA LYS A 58 -8.32 -2.46 2.44
C LYS A 58 -7.29 -2.60 1.32
N ASP A 59 -6.58 -3.70 1.31
CA ASP A 59 -5.54 -4.01 0.32
C ASP A 59 -6.07 -4.15 -1.11
N THR A 60 -7.38 -4.31 -1.28
CA THR A 60 -8.06 -4.40 -2.58
C THR A 60 -8.34 -3.06 -3.26
N LYS A 61 -8.06 -1.93 -2.60
CA LYS A 61 -8.31 -0.59 -3.14
C LYS A 61 -7.06 0.29 -2.99
N PRO A 62 -6.78 1.19 -3.95
CA PRO A 62 -5.72 2.17 -3.80
C PRO A 62 -5.87 2.88 -2.46
N SER A 63 -4.88 2.70 -1.60
CA SER A 63 -4.88 3.25 -0.25
C SER A 63 -3.44 3.53 0.14
N LEU A 64 -3.26 4.50 1.02
CA LEU A 64 -1.97 4.75 1.65
C LEU A 64 -2.11 4.96 3.15
N ILE A 65 -1.06 4.57 3.86
CA ILE A 65 -0.83 4.91 5.26
C ILE A 65 0.52 5.60 5.34
N LEU A 66 0.54 6.81 5.90
CA LEU A 66 1.76 7.46 6.34
C LEU A 66 1.72 7.49 7.86
N ALA A 67 2.73 6.92 8.51
CA ALA A 67 2.76 6.85 9.96
C ALA A 67 4.15 7.14 10.53
N ARG A 68 4.17 7.71 11.73
CA ARG A 68 5.33 7.78 12.61
C ARG A 68 5.04 6.93 13.83
N TYR A 69 5.99 6.09 14.21
CA TYR A 69 5.89 5.23 15.39
C TYR A 69 7.25 5.01 16.02
N GLY A 70 7.40 5.40 17.29
CA GLY A 70 8.68 5.34 17.99
C GLY A 70 9.72 6.17 17.24
N ASN A 71 10.86 5.54 16.91
CA ASN A 71 11.94 6.13 16.12
C ASN A 71 11.86 5.78 14.63
N LYS A 72 10.68 5.40 14.11
CA LYS A 72 10.49 5.02 12.71
C LYS A 72 9.43 5.89 12.04
N VAL A 73 9.62 6.15 10.74
CA VAL A 73 8.61 6.68 9.83
C VAL A 73 8.37 5.63 8.75
N LEU A 74 7.10 5.42 8.39
CA LEU A 74 6.71 4.43 7.39
C LEU A 74 5.69 4.99 6.41
N LEU A 75 5.76 4.49 5.18
CA LEU A 75 4.77 4.68 4.14
C LEU A 75 4.35 3.31 3.62
N GLN A 76 3.07 2.98 3.71
CA GLN A 76 2.49 1.81 3.06
C GLN A 76 1.57 2.27 1.93
N LEU A 77 1.75 1.70 0.75
CA LEU A 77 0.85 1.81 -0.39
C LEU A 77 0.23 0.44 -0.65
N THR A 78 -1.08 0.37 -0.85
CA THR A 78 -1.80 -0.87 -1.17
C THR A 78 -2.78 -0.65 -2.31
N GLY A 79 -3.36 -1.72 -2.84
CA GLY A 79 -4.30 -1.58 -3.94
C GLY A 79 -3.62 -1.27 -5.26
N LEU A 80 -2.31 -1.54 -5.37
CA LEU A 80 -1.55 -1.29 -6.58
C LEU A 80 -1.85 -2.43 -7.55
N ASP A 81 -2.50 -2.16 -8.67
CA ASP A 81 -2.80 -3.21 -9.62
C ASP A 81 -1.51 -3.67 -10.32
N ALA A 82 -1.31 -4.99 -10.32
CA ALA A 82 -0.36 -5.63 -11.22
C ALA A 82 -0.75 -5.34 -12.67
N THR A 83 0.17 -5.62 -13.61
CA THR A 83 -0.09 -5.41 -15.04
C THR A 83 -1.38 -6.12 -15.47
N GLU A 84 -2.11 -5.51 -16.41
CA GLU A 84 -3.37 -6.07 -16.90
C GLU A 84 -3.15 -7.47 -17.50
N ALA A 85 -2.07 -7.64 -18.27
CA ALA A 85 -1.65 -8.93 -18.81
C ALA A 85 -1.54 -10.01 -17.73
N ARG A 86 -0.95 -9.67 -16.58
CA ARG A 86 -0.82 -10.61 -15.47
C ARG A 86 -2.16 -10.92 -14.81
N SER A 87 -2.99 -9.90 -14.58
CA SER A 87 -4.34 -10.13 -14.02
C SER A 87 -5.20 -10.99 -14.95
N GLN A 88 -5.07 -10.83 -16.26
CA GLN A 88 -5.75 -11.64 -17.27
C GLN A 88 -5.23 -13.10 -17.28
N GLU A 89 -3.90 -13.30 -17.28
CA GLU A 89 -3.28 -14.63 -17.19
C GLU A 89 -3.77 -15.41 -15.97
N MET A 90 -3.94 -14.70 -14.85
CA MET A 90 -4.26 -15.29 -13.55
C MET A 90 -5.78 -15.41 -13.31
N GLY A 91 -6.60 -14.94 -14.25
CA GLY A 91 -8.07 -14.96 -14.16
C GLY A 91 -8.64 -14.16 -12.99
N ARG A 92 -7.83 -13.29 -12.36
CA ARG A 92 -8.22 -12.45 -11.22
C ARG A 92 -7.34 -11.21 -11.15
N ARG A 93 -7.89 -10.16 -10.54
CA ARG A 93 -7.11 -8.95 -10.23
C ARG A 93 -6.05 -9.27 -9.18
N ILE A 94 -4.79 -8.97 -9.49
CA ILE A 94 -3.69 -9.04 -8.53
C ILE A 94 -3.42 -7.65 -8.01
N SER A 95 -3.40 -7.52 -6.69
CA SER A 95 -3.06 -6.28 -6.02
C SER A 95 -1.78 -6.45 -5.21
N GLU A 96 -0.92 -5.45 -5.36
CA GLU A 96 0.40 -5.34 -4.78
C GLU A 96 0.38 -4.29 -3.68
N SER A 97 1.34 -4.38 -2.78
CA SER A 97 1.59 -3.38 -1.76
C SER A 97 3.09 -3.12 -1.64
N VAL A 98 3.46 -1.89 -1.35
CA VAL A 98 4.84 -1.52 -1.04
C VAL A 98 4.85 -0.82 0.31
N LEU A 99 5.80 -1.19 1.15
CA LEU A 99 6.03 -0.61 2.46
C LEU A 99 7.47 -0.13 2.55
N TRP A 100 7.66 1.15 2.86
CA TRP A 100 8.94 1.69 3.29
C TRP A 100 8.91 1.88 4.81
N VAL A 101 9.97 1.46 5.50
CA VAL A 101 10.18 1.66 6.93
C VAL A 101 11.58 2.23 7.12
N VAL A 102 11.69 3.41 7.73
CA VAL A 102 12.95 4.14 7.84
C VAL A 102 13.12 4.68 9.24
N ASP A 103 14.37 4.79 9.70
CA ASP A 103 14.67 5.56 10.91
C ASP A 103 14.22 7.02 10.79
N ASP A 104 13.63 7.52 11.86
CA ASP A 104 13.05 8.85 11.91
C ASP A 104 14.15 9.92 11.83
N SER A 105 14.19 10.59 10.69
CA SER A 105 15.06 11.71 10.38
C SER A 105 14.31 12.71 9.51
N PRO A 106 14.63 14.01 9.56
CA PRO A 106 14.00 15.02 8.70
C PRO A 106 14.06 14.66 7.21
N GLU A 107 15.17 14.06 6.77
CA GLU A 107 15.40 13.63 5.39
C GLU A 107 14.48 12.46 5.01
N ALA A 108 14.41 11.42 5.85
CA ALA A 108 13.54 10.27 5.63
C ALA A 108 12.05 10.67 5.65
N GLU A 109 11.67 11.53 6.60
CA GLU A 109 10.31 12.07 6.67
C GLU A 109 9.97 12.84 5.38
N SER A 110 10.88 13.69 4.92
CA SER A 110 10.72 14.44 3.67
C SER A 110 10.55 13.51 2.47
N GLN A 111 11.39 12.47 2.34
CA GLN A 111 11.31 11.50 1.25
C GLN A 111 9.98 10.73 1.25
N LEU A 112 9.57 10.20 2.41
CA LEU A 112 8.31 9.45 2.51
C LEU A 112 7.07 10.33 2.27
N LYS A 113 7.09 11.59 2.68
CA LYS A 113 6.00 12.54 2.37
C LYS A 113 5.88 12.85 0.88
N LYS A 114 7.02 13.02 0.20
CA LYS A 114 7.04 13.20 -1.27
C LYS A 114 6.55 11.93 -1.99
N LEU A 115 6.96 10.74 -1.55
CA LEU A 115 6.44 9.48 -2.08
C LEU A 115 4.92 9.33 -1.86
N ALA A 116 4.43 9.70 -0.68
CA ALA A 116 2.99 9.70 -0.39
C ALA A 116 2.24 10.66 -1.31
N ALA A 117 2.79 11.85 -1.56
CA ALA A 117 2.24 12.84 -2.48
C ALA A 117 2.26 12.34 -3.94
N CYS A 118 3.36 11.73 -4.40
CA CYS A 118 3.43 11.04 -5.70
C CYS A 118 2.35 9.97 -5.81
N ALA A 119 2.16 9.14 -4.79
CA ALA A 119 1.17 8.08 -4.79
C ALA A 119 -0.26 8.64 -4.92
N LEU A 120 -0.60 9.69 -4.15
CA LEU A 120 -1.90 10.35 -4.24
C LEU A 120 -2.19 10.85 -5.65
N LEU A 121 -1.26 11.60 -6.25
CA LEU A 121 -1.40 12.13 -7.61
C LEU A 121 -1.54 11.00 -8.63
N SER A 122 -0.70 9.97 -8.50
CA SER A 122 -0.68 8.85 -9.44
C SER A 122 -1.94 7.98 -9.38
N PHE A 123 -2.57 7.86 -8.21
CA PHE A 123 -3.84 7.17 -8.09
C PHE A 123 -4.99 7.89 -8.81
N CYS A 124 -4.93 9.22 -8.93
CA CYS A 124 -5.90 10.01 -9.68
C CYS A 124 -5.81 9.72 -11.19
N GLU A 125 -4.58 9.75 -11.72
CA GLU A 125 -4.30 9.55 -13.15
C GLU A 125 -4.29 8.06 -13.55
N LYS A 126 -4.29 7.14 -12.57
CA LYS A 126 -4.19 5.67 -12.69
C LYS A 126 -2.86 5.15 -13.25
N GLU A 127 -2.12 5.97 -13.98
CA GLU A 127 -0.82 5.66 -14.56
C GLU A 127 0.07 6.91 -14.51
N SER A 128 1.27 6.75 -13.99
CA SER A 128 2.30 7.78 -13.89
C SER A 128 3.66 7.09 -13.86
N THR A 129 4.73 7.84 -14.13
CA THR A 129 6.11 7.33 -14.00
C THR A 129 6.35 6.65 -12.64
N PHE A 130 5.75 7.17 -11.56
CA PHE A 130 5.88 6.62 -10.21
C PHE A 130 5.28 5.20 -10.08
N LEU A 131 4.01 5.02 -10.48
CA LEU A 131 3.36 3.70 -10.40
C LEU A 131 3.94 2.72 -11.41
N THR A 132 4.38 3.21 -12.57
CA THR A 132 4.99 2.37 -13.61
C THR A 132 6.34 1.83 -13.19
N ILE A 133 7.15 2.59 -12.45
CA ILE A 133 8.38 2.07 -11.83
C ILE A 133 8.06 0.97 -10.81
N ILE A 134 7.07 1.19 -9.94
CA ILE A 134 6.69 0.15 -8.95
C ILE A 134 6.23 -1.13 -9.66
N ARG A 135 5.31 -1.03 -10.62
CA ARG A 135 4.79 -2.19 -11.36
C ARG A 135 5.88 -2.92 -12.14
N SER A 136 6.76 -2.19 -12.82
CA SER A 136 7.86 -2.76 -13.60
C SER A 136 9.04 -3.26 -12.76
N SER A 137 8.99 -3.04 -11.44
CA SER A 137 9.94 -3.63 -10.50
C SER A 137 9.53 -5.03 -10.02
N ILE A 138 8.27 -5.42 -10.25
CA ILE A 138 7.73 -6.70 -9.81
C ILE A 138 7.64 -7.61 -11.03
N ASP A 139 8.56 -8.56 -11.12
CA ASP A 139 8.59 -9.55 -12.19
C ASP A 139 8.02 -10.88 -11.70
N PHE A 140 7.02 -11.41 -12.38
CA PHE A 140 6.41 -12.68 -11.96
C PHE A 140 7.21 -13.86 -12.51
N ASP A 141 7.76 -14.66 -11.60
CA ASP A 141 8.52 -15.87 -11.95
C ASP A 141 7.59 -17.09 -11.96
N GLY A 142 6.97 -17.32 -13.12
CA GLY A 142 5.98 -18.36 -13.31
C GLY A 142 4.70 -18.16 -12.48
N LEU A 143 4.05 -19.26 -12.09
CA LEU A 143 2.83 -19.22 -11.28
C LEU A 143 3.12 -19.05 -9.79
N ASN A 144 4.31 -19.43 -9.33
CA ASN A 144 4.58 -19.70 -7.91
C ASN A 144 5.34 -18.58 -7.19
N GLY A 145 5.87 -17.60 -7.92
CA GLY A 145 6.69 -16.56 -7.31
C GLY A 145 6.63 -15.22 -8.03
N PHE A 146 7.32 -14.26 -7.42
CA PHE A 146 7.69 -13.01 -8.04
C PHE A 146 9.09 -12.61 -7.55
N LYS A 147 9.83 -11.92 -8.40
CA LYS A 147 11.10 -11.28 -8.12
C LYS A 147 10.89 -9.77 -8.04
N VAL A 148 11.77 -9.11 -7.31
CA VAL A 148 11.75 -7.66 -7.16
C VAL A 148 13.07 -7.11 -7.68
N ASP A 149 12.97 -6.18 -8.62
CA ASP A 149 14.07 -5.32 -9.06
C ASP A 149 14.30 -4.25 -7.97
N ALA A 150 15.17 -4.60 -7.02
CA ALA A 150 15.45 -3.79 -5.84
C ALA A 150 16.02 -2.42 -6.22
N GLU A 151 16.88 -2.37 -7.25
CA GLU A 151 17.54 -1.14 -7.70
C GLU A 151 16.50 -0.09 -8.14
N LYS A 152 15.47 -0.49 -8.91
CA LYS A 152 14.40 0.44 -9.32
C LYS A 152 13.67 1.05 -8.14
N ILE A 153 13.34 0.25 -7.12
CA ILE A 153 12.60 0.72 -5.94
C ILE A 153 13.48 1.58 -5.02
N GLU A 154 14.75 1.24 -4.87
CA GLU A 154 15.72 2.05 -4.13
C GLU A 154 15.99 3.38 -4.83
N GLN A 155 16.09 3.38 -6.16
CA GLN A 155 16.21 4.60 -6.95
C GLN A 155 14.96 5.47 -6.86
N LEU A 156 13.76 4.87 -6.85
CA LEU A 156 12.49 5.58 -6.66
C LEU A 156 12.47 6.35 -5.32
N TYR A 157 12.95 5.71 -4.25
CA TYR A 157 13.07 6.32 -2.93
C TYR A 157 14.15 7.41 -2.91
N SER A 158 15.36 7.09 -3.38
CA SER A 158 16.54 7.95 -3.29
C SER A 158 16.44 9.19 -4.20
N ASN A 159 15.70 9.10 -5.32
CA ASN A 159 15.53 10.17 -6.29
C ASN A 159 14.09 10.68 -6.37
N VAL A 160 13.34 10.63 -5.26
CA VAL A 160 11.91 10.99 -5.25
C VAL A 160 11.62 12.36 -5.89
N ASP A 161 12.52 13.34 -5.75
CA ASP A 161 12.36 14.67 -6.33
C ASP A 161 12.24 14.66 -7.87
N LYS A 162 12.92 13.73 -8.56
CA LYS A 162 12.81 13.58 -10.01
C LYS A 162 11.41 13.15 -10.44
N HIS A 163 10.70 12.43 -9.57
CA HIS A 163 9.34 11.94 -9.82
C HIS A 163 8.28 12.91 -9.27
N PHE A 164 8.60 13.60 -8.18
CA PHE A 164 7.66 14.48 -7.49
C PHE A 164 7.53 15.85 -8.14
N ASN A 165 8.64 16.50 -8.51
CA ASN A 165 8.64 17.86 -9.04
C ASN A 165 7.80 18.03 -10.32
N PRO A 166 7.83 17.10 -11.30
CA PRO A 166 6.98 17.21 -12.49
C PRO A 166 5.48 17.14 -12.18
N LEU A 167 5.09 16.43 -11.11
CA LEU A 167 3.69 16.28 -10.70
C LEU A 167 3.17 17.51 -9.92
N LEU A 168 4.05 18.44 -9.54
CA LEU A 168 3.75 19.60 -8.70
C LEU A 168 3.44 20.89 -9.48
N SER A 169 3.83 21.00 -10.75
CA SER A 169 3.84 22.26 -11.51
C SER A 169 2.47 22.88 -11.79
N GLU A 170 1.37 22.25 -11.37
CA GLU A 170 0.00 22.71 -11.61
C GLU A 170 -0.73 23.27 -10.37
N VAL A 171 -0.06 23.41 -9.22
CA VAL A 171 -0.74 23.73 -7.95
C VAL A 171 -0.43 25.15 -7.47
N SER A 172 -1.38 26.07 -7.66
CA SER A 172 -1.29 27.45 -7.17
C SER A 172 -1.13 27.51 -5.65
N SER A 173 -0.38 28.51 -5.17
CA SER A 173 -0.13 28.79 -3.76
C SER A 173 -1.23 29.66 -3.17
N SER A 174 -2.23 29.05 -2.54
CA SER A 174 -3.05 29.74 -1.54
C SER A 174 -2.51 29.48 -0.12
N ASP A 175 -2.81 30.39 0.81
CA ASP A 175 -2.42 30.30 2.21
C ASP A 175 -3.05 29.05 2.85
N ILE A 176 -2.18 28.15 3.27
CA ILE A 176 -2.53 26.82 3.73
C ILE A 176 -2.53 26.81 5.27
N SER A 177 -3.65 26.37 5.86
CA SER A 177 -3.74 26.11 7.30
C SER A 177 -2.70 25.05 7.72
N PRO A 178 -1.99 25.24 8.86
CA PRO A 178 -0.80 24.45 9.22
C PRO A 178 -1.05 22.99 9.62
N SER A 179 -2.31 22.55 9.73
CA SER A 179 -2.63 21.20 10.22
C SER A 179 -3.57 20.47 9.27
N VAL A 180 -3.06 20.07 8.09
CA VAL A 180 -3.77 19.16 7.18
C VAL A 180 -4.14 17.83 7.85
N TRP A 181 -3.36 17.44 8.85
CA TRP A 181 -3.42 16.13 9.46
C TRP A 181 -4.51 15.95 10.51
N SER A 182 -5.35 16.93 10.82
CA SER A 182 -6.33 16.80 11.94
C SER A 182 -7.78 16.68 11.48
N THR A 183 -8.08 16.91 10.21
CA THR A 183 -9.44 16.98 9.68
C THR A 183 -9.72 15.82 8.74
N PRO A 184 -10.47 14.79 9.17
CA PRO A 184 -11.03 13.81 8.27
C PRO A 184 -11.95 14.50 7.26
N GLU A 185 -11.82 14.12 5.99
CA GLU A 185 -12.61 14.71 4.91
C GLU A 185 -12.79 13.71 3.76
N THR A 186 -13.90 13.86 3.04
CA THR A 186 -14.09 13.21 1.75
C THR A 186 -13.88 14.27 0.68
N ILE A 187 -12.85 14.08 -0.15
CA ILE A 187 -12.43 15.04 -1.16
C ILE A 187 -12.66 14.44 -2.55
N ASP A 188 -13.27 15.20 -3.45
CA ASP A 188 -13.34 14.82 -4.87
C ASP A 188 -11.94 14.95 -5.49
N ILE A 189 -11.42 13.90 -6.11
CA ILE A 189 -10.04 13.90 -6.61
C ILE A 189 -9.82 14.89 -7.76
N GLN A 190 -10.90 15.34 -8.42
CA GLN A 190 -10.84 16.35 -9.47
C GLN A 190 -10.90 17.78 -8.93
N SER A 191 -11.07 17.94 -7.61
CA SER A 191 -11.25 19.24 -6.99
C SER A 191 -9.91 19.93 -6.67
N PRO A 192 -9.87 21.27 -6.61
CA PRO A 192 -8.67 22.00 -6.18
C PRO A 192 -8.20 21.61 -4.77
N GLU A 193 -9.13 21.24 -3.88
CA GLU A 193 -8.85 20.82 -2.51
C GLU A 193 -7.96 19.57 -2.47
N PHE A 194 -8.11 18.64 -3.42
CA PHE A 194 -7.23 17.48 -3.54
C PHE A 194 -5.78 17.88 -3.80
N LYS A 195 -5.56 18.81 -4.75
CA LYS A 195 -4.22 19.33 -5.06
C LYS A 195 -3.62 20.10 -3.86
N VAL A 196 -4.44 20.82 -3.10
CA VAL A 196 -4.03 21.49 -1.86
C VAL A 196 -3.61 20.47 -0.79
N LEU A 197 -4.39 19.40 -0.57
CA LEU A 197 -4.06 18.31 0.36
C LEU A 197 -2.71 17.66 0.02
N VAL A 198 -2.47 17.34 -1.27
CA VAL A 198 -1.20 16.75 -1.73
C VAL A 198 -0.01 17.65 -1.39
N LYS A 199 -0.12 18.95 -1.69
CA LYS A 199 0.92 19.95 -1.38
C LYS A 199 1.15 20.06 0.13
N GLN A 200 0.06 20.13 0.90
CA GLN A 200 0.10 20.15 2.36
C GLN A 200 0.84 18.92 2.94
N ILE A 201 0.50 17.72 2.48
CA ILE A 201 1.16 16.47 2.90
C ILE A 201 2.66 16.51 2.61
N SER A 202 3.05 17.00 1.44
CA SER A 202 4.47 17.08 1.07
C SER A 202 5.29 18.08 1.92
N GLN A 203 4.65 19.12 2.45
CA GLN A 203 5.33 20.24 3.11
C GLN A 203 5.22 20.22 4.65
N THR A 204 4.12 19.69 5.19
CA THR A 204 3.84 19.75 6.63
C THR A 204 4.69 18.72 7.37
N SER A 205 5.34 19.13 8.46
CA SER A 205 6.09 18.20 9.32
C SER A 205 5.17 17.27 10.10
N LEU A 206 5.47 15.97 10.14
CA LEU A 206 4.84 15.03 11.07
C LEU A 206 5.20 15.37 12.52
N SER A 207 6.33 16.05 12.77
CA SER A 207 6.80 16.36 14.14
C SER A 207 5.89 17.36 14.84
N ASN A 208 5.22 18.22 14.07
CA ASN A 208 4.23 19.16 14.59
C ASN A 208 3.00 18.47 15.19
N LEU A 209 2.79 17.18 14.90
CA LEU A 209 1.67 16.37 15.41
C LEU A 209 2.06 15.48 16.59
N SER A 210 3.34 15.14 16.71
CA SER A 210 3.89 14.14 17.64
C SER A 210 4.85 14.82 18.62
N LYS A 211 4.34 15.70 19.49
CA LYS A 211 5.12 16.20 20.64
C LYS A 211 5.19 15.19 21.79
N THR A 212 4.55 14.04 21.61
CA THR A 212 4.37 12.97 22.59
C THR A 212 5.06 11.70 22.07
N GLU A 213 5.37 10.73 22.94
CA GLU A 213 5.89 9.39 22.57
C GLU A 213 4.85 8.53 21.79
N GLU A 214 3.90 9.17 21.12
CA GLU A 214 2.67 8.58 20.63
C GLU A 214 2.72 8.39 19.10
N PRO A 215 2.12 7.32 18.56
CA PRO A 215 2.04 7.12 17.13
C PRO A 215 1.19 8.18 16.43
N VAL A 216 1.64 8.63 15.26
CA VAL A 216 0.81 9.38 14.33
C VAL A 216 0.50 8.48 13.15
N VAL A 217 -0.77 8.36 12.78
CA VAL A 217 -1.19 7.52 11.66
C VAL A 217 -2.16 8.29 10.79
N VAL A 218 -1.82 8.44 9.52
CA VAL A 218 -2.63 9.12 8.53
C VAL A 218 -3.02 8.16 7.44
N VAL A 219 -4.30 8.15 7.09
CA VAL A 219 -4.88 7.20 6.15
C VAL A 219 -5.60 7.92 5.03
N ALA A 220 -5.33 7.51 3.80
CA ALA A 220 -6.07 7.92 2.62
C ALA A 220 -6.55 6.68 1.86
N GLN A 221 -7.83 6.64 1.49
CA GLN A 221 -8.42 5.52 0.75
C GLN A 221 -9.25 6.03 -0.42
N PHE A 222 -9.00 5.49 -1.61
CA PHE A 222 -9.74 5.86 -2.81
C PHE A 222 -11.03 5.02 -2.94
N LYS A 223 -12.11 5.69 -3.30
CA LYS A 223 -13.42 5.11 -3.58
C LYS A 223 -13.96 5.60 -4.92
N LYS A 224 -14.76 4.76 -5.56
CA LYS A 224 -15.56 5.14 -6.74
C LYS A 224 -17.02 5.17 -6.29
N GLU A 225 -17.66 6.33 -6.37
CA GLU A 225 -19.08 6.57 -6.06
C GLU A 225 -19.70 7.35 -7.21
N ASP A 226 -20.83 6.88 -7.76
CA ASP A 226 -21.64 7.59 -8.76
C ASP A 226 -20.84 8.25 -9.91
N ASN A 227 -19.97 7.48 -10.56
CA ASN A 227 -19.04 7.93 -11.62
C ASN A 227 -17.99 8.97 -11.21
N ARG A 228 -17.93 9.37 -9.94
CA ARG A 228 -16.87 10.19 -9.36
C ARG A 228 -15.90 9.33 -8.57
N GLN A 229 -14.65 9.78 -8.51
CA GLN A 229 -13.65 9.19 -7.64
C GLN A 229 -13.45 10.11 -6.45
N GLN A 230 -13.45 9.54 -5.25
CA GLN A 230 -13.32 10.28 -4.01
C GLN A 230 -12.15 9.73 -3.20
N LEU A 231 -11.43 10.64 -2.56
CA LEU A 231 -10.48 10.32 -1.51
C LEU A 231 -11.18 10.42 -0.16
N VAL A 232 -11.20 9.33 0.60
CA VAL A 232 -11.53 9.36 2.02
C VAL A 232 -10.24 9.53 2.79
N TYR A 233 -10.01 10.73 3.28
CA TYR A 233 -8.88 11.10 4.11
C TYR A 233 -9.30 11.12 5.57
N LYS A 234 -8.55 10.44 6.45
CA LYS A 234 -8.91 10.34 7.88
C LYS A 234 -8.06 11.22 8.79
N GLY A 235 -7.11 11.99 8.27
CA GLY A 235 -6.15 12.70 9.11
C GLY A 235 -5.48 11.76 10.12
N ASN A 236 -5.13 12.30 11.29
CA ASN A 236 -4.56 11.58 12.41
C ASN A 236 -5.65 10.77 13.11
N VAL A 237 -5.59 9.45 12.96
CA VAL A 237 -6.59 8.54 13.53
C VAL A 237 -6.22 8.01 14.93
N TRP A 238 -5.09 8.45 15.49
CA TRP A 238 -4.65 7.99 16.79
C TRP A 238 -5.37 8.75 17.93
N LYS A 239 -5.81 8.00 18.96
CA LYS A 239 -6.46 8.55 20.15
C LYS A 239 -5.66 8.18 21.40
N PRO A 240 -5.26 9.16 22.23
CA PRO A 240 -4.63 8.87 23.51
C PRO A 240 -5.51 7.98 24.35
N GLU A 241 -4.88 6.98 24.96
CA GLU A 241 -5.51 6.21 26.02
C GLU A 241 -5.83 7.22 27.14
N LYS A 242 -7.12 7.55 27.32
CA LYS A 242 -7.54 8.21 28.55
C LYS A 242 -7.18 7.24 29.66
N LYS A 243 -6.13 7.53 30.44
CA LYS A 243 -5.90 6.85 31.71
C LYS A 243 -7.20 7.00 32.49
N ILE A 244 -7.99 5.94 32.58
CA ILE A 244 -9.13 5.90 33.49
C ILE A 244 -8.51 6.10 34.87
N PRO A 245 -8.85 7.17 35.61
CA PRO A 245 -8.34 7.33 36.95
C PRO A 245 -8.70 6.06 37.70
N VAL A 246 -7.68 5.31 38.15
CA VAL A 246 -7.91 4.25 39.14
C VAL A 246 -8.58 4.96 40.31
N PRO A 247 -9.83 4.62 40.67
CA PRO A 247 -10.52 5.33 41.73
C PRO A 247 -9.65 5.21 43.00
N ALA A 248 -9.18 6.35 43.48
CA ALA A 248 -8.44 6.41 44.73
C ALA A 248 -9.35 5.89 45.85
N ASP A 249 -8.89 4.83 46.52
CA ASP A 249 -9.34 4.40 47.85
C ASP A 249 -10.83 4.58 48.15
N SER A 250 -11.69 3.80 47.49
CA SER A 250 -13.01 3.53 48.05
C SER A 250 -12.86 2.41 49.08
N LYS A 251 -12.49 2.76 50.32
CA LYS A 251 -12.66 1.88 51.48
C LYS A 251 -14.10 1.36 51.46
N ARG A 252 -14.29 0.10 51.06
CA ARG A 252 -15.58 -0.59 51.18
C ARG A 252 -15.98 -0.61 52.66
N LYS A 253 -16.87 0.28 53.07
CA LYS A 253 -17.73 0.02 54.23
C LYS A 253 -18.56 -1.20 53.86
N VAL A 254 -18.38 -2.30 54.59
CA VAL A 254 -19.25 -3.47 54.49
C VAL A 254 -20.63 -3.04 54.96
N GLN A 255 -21.52 -2.78 54.01
CA GLN A 255 -22.94 -2.61 54.29
C GLN A 255 -23.57 -4.00 54.24
N VAL A 256 -24.06 -4.46 55.39
CA VAL A 256 -24.86 -5.69 55.49
C VAL A 256 -26.10 -5.50 54.60
N PRO A 257 -26.35 -6.39 53.61
CA PRO A 257 -27.51 -6.24 52.74
C PRO A 257 -28.80 -6.51 53.52
N PRO A 258 -29.90 -5.77 53.24
CA PRO A 258 -31.20 -6.08 53.81
C PRO A 258 -31.71 -7.45 53.32
N PRO A 259 -32.62 -8.10 54.07
CA PRO A 259 -33.12 -9.42 53.72
C PRO A 259 -33.84 -9.40 52.36
N PRO A 260 -33.70 -10.45 51.54
CA PRO A 260 -34.27 -10.47 50.20
C PRO A 260 -35.80 -10.56 50.25
N ASP A 261 -36.46 -9.78 49.39
CA ASP A 261 -37.90 -9.83 49.16
C ASP A 261 -38.38 -11.22 48.71
N PRO A 262 -39.63 -11.61 49.02
CA PRO A 262 -40.18 -12.90 48.62
C PRO A 262 -40.22 -13.02 47.09
N LEU A 263 -39.71 -14.15 46.59
CA LEU A 263 -39.60 -14.41 45.15
C LEU A 263 -40.99 -14.41 44.48
N PRO A 264 -41.13 -13.81 43.29
CA PRO A 264 -42.38 -13.82 42.53
C PRO A 264 -42.72 -15.23 42.01
N PRO A 265 -44.01 -15.55 41.78
CA PRO A 265 -44.43 -16.89 41.40
C PRO A 265 -43.88 -17.27 40.02
N LYS A 266 -43.40 -18.51 39.98
CA LYS A 266 -42.68 -19.15 38.87
C LYS A 266 -43.59 -19.23 37.62
N LYS A 267 -43.48 -18.27 36.69
CA LYS A 267 -44.10 -18.37 35.36
C LYS A 267 -43.34 -19.42 34.53
N ASN A 268 -44.10 -20.36 33.97
CA ASN A 268 -43.67 -21.56 33.26
C ASN A 268 -42.60 -21.28 32.18
N ARG A 269 -41.32 -21.51 32.51
CA ARG A 269 -40.16 -21.38 31.61
C ARG A 269 -39.98 -22.60 30.66
N LEU A 270 -41.07 -23.29 30.30
CA LEU A 270 -41.02 -24.39 29.33
C LEU A 270 -41.38 -23.96 27.89
N ALA A 271 -42.03 -22.81 27.71
CA ALA A 271 -42.49 -22.36 26.38
C ALA A 271 -41.35 -21.86 25.48
N VAL A 272 -40.33 -21.20 26.04
CA VAL A 272 -39.21 -20.62 25.27
C VAL A 272 -38.37 -21.68 24.54
N PRO A 273 -37.93 -22.79 25.18
CA PRO A 273 -37.18 -23.82 24.45
C PRO A 273 -38.03 -24.53 23.38
N LEU A 274 -39.34 -24.69 23.59
CA LEU A 274 -40.25 -25.27 22.60
C LEU A 274 -40.42 -24.36 21.37
N ILE A 275 -40.50 -23.05 21.57
CA ILE A 275 -40.56 -22.08 20.46
C ILE A 275 -39.25 -22.08 19.67
N ILE A 276 -38.10 -22.12 20.34
CA ILE A 276 -36.79 -22.20 19.67
C ILE A 276 -36.67 -23.50 18.86
N LEU A 277 -37.12 -24.63 19.42
CA LEU A 277 -37.13 -25.92 18.73
C LEU A 277 -38.05 -25.89 17.50
N LEU A 278 -39.24 -25.30 17.62
CA LEU A 278 -40.18 -25.16 16.50
C LEU A 278 -39.57 -24.30 15.36
N ILE A 279 -38.92 -23.18 15.70
CA ILE A 279 -38.24 -22.31 14.72
C ILE A 279 -37.10 -23.08 14.03
N ALA A 280 -36.31 -23.85 14.77
CA ALA A 280 -35.23 -24.66 14.19
C ALA A 280 -35.77 -25.74 13.22
N ILE A 281 -36.87 -26.42 13.59
CA ILE A 281 -37.52 -27.42 12.72
C ILE A 281 -38.05 -26.76 11.45
N LEU A 282 -38.73 -25.61 11.57
CA LEU A 282 -39.24 -24.87 10.40
C LEU A 282 -38.11 -24.38 9.49
N ALA A 283 -36.98 -23.95 10.05
CA ALA A 283 -35.80 -23.56 9.27
C ALA A 283 -35.19 -24.75 8.51
N ILE A 284 -35.11 -25.94 9.12
CA ILE A 284 -34.64 -27.16 8.44
C ILE A 284 -35.58 -27.55 7.30
N ILE A 285 -36.90 -27.49 7.52
CA ILE A 285 -37.89 -27.75 6.47
C ILE A 285 -37.75 -26.75 5.32
N TYR A 286 -37.58 -25.46 5.63
CA TYR A 286 -37.39 -24.41 4.62
C TYR A 286 -36.13 -24.63 3.78
N VAL A 287 -35.00 -24.99 4.41
CA VAL A 287 -33.75 -25.31 3.69
C VAL A 287 -33.93 -26.52 2.77
N ASN A 288 -34.61 -27.58 3.23
CA ASN A 288 -34.90 -28.76 2.39
C ASN A 288 -35.85 -28.44 1.23
N TYR A 289 -36.72 -27.44 1.37
CA TYR A 289 -37.60 -26.99 0.28
C TYR A 289 -36.84 -26.19 -0.78
N GLN A 290 -35.82 -25.42 -0.37
CA GLN A 290 -35.01 -24.60 -1.28
C GLN A 290 -33.91 -25.40 -2.00
N PHE A 291 -33.49 -26.54 -1.46
CA PHE A 291 -32.46 -27.42 -2.03
C PHE A 291 -32.96 -28.86 -2.18
N PRO A 292 -33.81 -29.15 -3.19
CA PRO A 292 -34.16 -30.54 -3.50
C PRO A 292 -32.90 -31.33 -3.86
N ALA A 293 -32.77 -32.54 -3.31
CA ALA A 293 -31.65 -33.42 -3.59
C ALA A 293 -31.47 -33.58 -5.10
N THR A 294 -30.29 -33.20 -5.60
CA THR A 294 -29.97 -33.23 -7.02
C THR A 294 -29.96 -34.69 -7.48
N PRO A 295 -30.64 -35.06 -8.59
CA PRO A 295 -30.59 -36.42 -9.09
C PRO A 295 -29.15 -36.77 -9.44
N THR A 296 -28.68 -37.92 -8.95
CA THR A 296 -27.36 -38.48 -9.26
C THR A 296 -27.11 -38.44 -10.76
N PRO A 297 -26.01 -37.81 -11.23
CA PRO A 297 -25.75 -37.67 -12.65
C PRO A 297 -25.54 -39.06 -13.27
N LYS A 298 -26.33 -39.36 -14.30
CA LYS A 298 -26.13 -40.54 -15.16
C LYS A 298 -24.69 -40.52 -15.70
N PRO A 299 -23.95 -41.64 -15.70
CA PRO A 299 -22.56 -41.66 -16.14
C PRO A 299 -22.45 -41.09 -17.56
N LYS A 300 -21.70 -39.99 -17.67
CA LYS A 300 -21.39 -39.31 -18.93
C LYS A 300 -20.55 -40.29 -19.79
N PRO A 301 -20.88 -40.49 -21.08
CA PRO A 301 -20.09 -41.37 -21.93
C PRO A 301 -18.65 -40.89 -21.95
N THR A 302 -17.73 -41.83 -21.69
CA THR A 302 -16.29 -41.62 -21.66
C THR A 302 -15.86 -41.08 -23.03
N PRO A 303 -15.23 -39.89 -23.11
CA PRO A 303 -14.76 -39.37 -24.39
C PRO A 303 -13.71 -40.32 -24.96
N LYS A 304 -13.92 -40.76 -26.20
CA LYS A 304 -12.94 -41.50 -26.98
C LYS A 304 -11.69 -40.64 -27.10
N SER A 305 -10.53 -41.18 -26.72
CA SER A 305 -9.24 -40.51 -26.78
C SER A 305 -8.99 -39.97 -28.18
N THR A 306 -9.07 -38.65 -28.34
CA THR A 306 -8.63 -37.95 -29.53
C THR A 306 -7.12 -38.11 -29.63
N PRO A 307 -6.55 -38.57 -30.76
CA PRO A 307 -5.10 -38.69 -30.90
C PRO A 307 -4.48 -37.30 -30.71
N THR A 308 -3.47 -37.25 -29.85
CA THR A 308 -2.68 -36.05 -29.59
C THR A 308 -2.06 -35.58 -30.91
N PRO A 309 -2.28 -34.32 -31.34
CA PRO A 309 -1.64 -33.81 -32.55
C PRO A 309 -0.12 -33.86 -32.38
N THR A 310 0.56 -34.49 -33.33
CA THR A 310 2.02 -34.52 -33.40
C THR A 310 2.53 -33.09 -33.45
N PRO A 311 3.50 -32.69 -32.59
CA PRO A 311 4.03 -31.33 -32.63
C PRO A 311 4.65 -31.05 -33.99
N THR A 312 4.15 -30.01 -34.65
CA THR A 312 4.73 -29.48 -35.89
C THR A 312 6.14 -28.97 -35.57
N PRO A 313 7.17 -29.36 -36.33
CA PRO A 313 8.53 -28.87 -36.09
C PRO A 313 8.55 -27.35 -36.16
N THR A 314 9.06 -26.72 -35.10
CA THR A 314 9.24 -25.28 -35.01
C THR A 314 10.25 -24.85 -36.08
N PRO A 315 9.96 -23.83 -36.91
CA PRO A 315 10.91 -23.36 -37.90
C PRO A 315 12.18 -22.87 -37.22
N THR A 316 13.32 -23.40 -37.65
CA THR A 316 14.65 -23.00 -37.19
C THR A 316 14.84 -21.50 -37.47
N PRO A 317 15.23 -20.68 -36.48
CA PRO A 317 15.44 -19.26 -36.70
C PRO A 317 16.54 -19.05 -37.75
N THR A 318 16.21 -18.30 -38.80
CA THR A 318 17.14 -17.88 -39.83
C THR A 318 18.23 -17.02 -39.19
N PRO A 319 19.53 -17.27 -39.44
CA PRO A 319 20.61 -16.48 -38.87
C PRO A 319 20.44 -15.00 -39.25
N THR A 320 20.41 -14.15 -38.24
CA THR A 320 20.32 -12.70 -38.40
C THR A 320 21.60 -12.20 -39.06
N PRO A 321 21.53 -11.36 -40.11
CA PRO A 321 22.72 -10.84 -40.77
C PRO A 321 23.57 -10.06 -39.75
N THR A 322 24.85 -10.43 -39.68
CA THR A 322 25.83 -9.78 -38.82
C THR A 322 25.97 -8.30 -39.23
N PRO A 323 25.86 -7.34 -38.30
CA PRO A 323 25.99 -5.93 -38.65
C PRO A 323 27.38 -5.64 -39.21
N THR A 324 27.41 -5.04 -40.40
CA THR A 324 28.64 -4.58 -41.05
C THR A 324 29.33 -3.54 -40.16
N PRO A 325 30.64 -3.66 -39.89
CA PRO A 325 31.35 -2.71 -39.05
C PRO A 325 31.25 -1.30 -39.64
N THR A 326 30.83 -0.36 -38.80
CA THR A 326 30.74 1.06 -39.14
C THR A 326 32.16 1.60 -39.38
N PRO A 327 32.41 2.36 -40.46
CA PRO A 327 33.74 2.90 -40.74
C PRO A 327 34.19 3.83 -39.62
N THR A 328 35.39 3.59 -39.10
CA THR A 328 36.02 4.40 -38.07
C THR A 328 36.22 5.83 -38.60
N PRO A 329 35.84 6.87 -37.85
CA PRO A 329 36.03 8.25 -38.28
C PRO A 329 37.52 8.57 -38.42
N THR A 330 37.91 9.10 -39.58
CA THR A 330 39.25 9.58 -39.87
C THR A 330 39.60 10.74 -38.94
N PRO A 331 40.78 10.74 -38.27
CA PRO A 331 41.14 11.81 -37.36
C PRO A 331 41.24 13.15 -38.11
N THR A 332 40.56 14.15 -37.56
CA THR A 332 40.58 15.54 -38.05
C THR A 332 41.97 16.13 -37.80
N PRO A 333 42.61 16.79 -38.78
CA PRO A 333 43.93 17.38 -38.59
C PRO A 333 43.88 18.46 -37.51
N THR A 334 44.82 18.39 -36.57
CA THR A 334 44.98 19.35 -35.48
C THR A 334 45.43 20.70 -36.04
N PRO A 335 44.80 21.83 -35.68
CA PRO A 335 45.23 23.14 -36.15
C PRO A 335 46.61 23.47 -35.59
N THR A 336 47.57 23.72 -36.48
CA THR A 336 48.88 24.27 -36.15
C THR A 336 48.73 25.68 -35.61
N THR A 337 49.23 25.92 -34.40
CA THR A 337 49.24 27.24 -33.77
C THR A 337 50.21 28.17 -34.50
N THR A 338 49.67 29.24 -35.08
CA THR A 338 50.46 30.33 -35.66
C THR A 338 51.27 31.03 -34.56
N PRO A 339 52.59 31.20 -34.70
CA PRO A 339 53.40 31.87 -33.69
C PRO A 339 52.99 33.34 -33.56
N THR A 340 52.79 33.77 -32.31
CA THR A 340 52.46 35.15 -31.94
C THR A 340 53.65 36.07 -32.26
N PRO A 341 53.45 37.24 -32.90
CA PRO A 341 54.55 38.15 -33.19
C PRO A 341 55.13 38.73 -31.90
N THR A 342 56.46 38.66 -31.79
CA THR A 342 57.26 39.22 -30.70
C THR A 342 57.08 40.74 -30.66
N PRO A 343 56.80 41.37 -29.49
CA PRO A 343 56.67 42.81 -29.40
C PRO A 343 58.02 43.49 -29.63
N THR A 344 58.03 44.45 -30.55
CA THR A 344 59.17 45.35 -30.80
C THR A 344 59.43 46.21 -29.56
N PRO A 345 60.67 46.29 -29.04
CA PRO A 345 60.96 47.10 -27.88
C PRO A 345 60.80 48.58 -28.20
N THR A 346 60.05 49.28 -27.34
CA THR A 346 59.90 50.73 -27.36
C THR A 346 61.23 51.38 -26.95
N PRO A 347 61.80 52.32 -27.73
CA PRO A 347 62.98 53.06 -27.30
C PRO A 347 62.62 54.01 -26.15
N THR A 348 63.54 54.13 -25.19
CA THR A 348 63.53 55.12 -24.10
C THR A 348 64.97 55.65 -23.99
N PRO A 349 65.25 56.93 -23.66
CA PRO A 349 64.37 58.08 -23.41
C PRO A 349 64.36 59.14 -24.52
#